data_AF-A0A2I0Q851-F1
#
_entry.id   AF-A0A2I0Q851-F1
#
_cell.length_a   1.000
_cell.length_b   1.000
_cell.length_c   1.000
_cell.angle_alpha   90.00
_cell.angle_beta   90.00
_cell.angle_gamma   90.00
#
_symmetry.space_group_name_H-M   'P 1'
#
loop_
_entity.id
_entity.type
_entity.pdbx_description
1 polymer ?
#
loop_
_entity_poly.entity_id
_entity_poly.type
_entity_poly.pdbx_seq_one_letter_code
_entity_poly.pdbx_strand_id
1 'polypeptide(L)'
;NPAEIISAVGGSADSSGGKKETWKFRGLRPYNFPYRRLAAASLIISRYIDGNGFEKLLQNFVDKVLDGEFKLKKFVEEFKTDTTDLNNFWFYKTTFVSKKFSKPVALLGGERILLILINTFLPAAIAKINKTEDDASLKIIYQWWLKQPALSTNRTARITSWRCGFGNISGQSERIQQGLIQIFRDFCDTKKGVCTDCSFQSIFIMPTGTFF
;
A
#
# COMPACT_ATOMS: atom_id res chain seq x y z
N ASN A 1 -23.98 -28.72 -11.09
CA ASN A 1 -22.89 -29.23 -11.96
C ASN A 1 -22.11 -28.01 -12.46
N PRO A 2 -20.81 -27.84 -12.16
CA PRO A 2 -20.10 -26.57 -12.37
C PRO A 2 -19.82 -26.20 -13.85
N ALA A 3 -20.35 -26.95 -14.80
CA ALA A 3 -20.03 -26.82 -16.22
C ALA A 3 -20.83 -25.75 -16.99
N GLU A 4 -21.87 -25.15 -16.41
CA GLU A 4 -22.80 -24.29 -17.17
C GLU A 4 -22.63 -22.78 -16.97
N ILE A 5 -21.67 -22.31 -16.17
CA ILE A 5 -21.48 -20.86 -15.95
C ILE A 5 -20.50 -20.22 -16.96
N ILE A 6 -19.90 -21.00 -17.87
CA ILE A 6 -18.84 -20.50 -18.78
C ILE A 6 -19.35 -20.08 -20.18
N SER A 7 -20.63 -20.27 -20.53
CA SER A 7 -21.10 -20.08 -21.91
C SER A 7 -21.65 -18.70 -22.28
N ALA A 8 -21.62 -17.69 -21.40
CA ALA A 8 -22.31 -16.42 -21.64
C ALA A 8 -21.41 -15.17 -21.63
N VAL A 9 -20.27 -15.18 -22.34
CA VAL A 9 -19.62 -13.94 -22.83
C VAL A 9 -18.95 -14.23 -24.18
N GLY A 10 -19.77 -14.53 -25.20
CA GLY A 10 -19.35 -14.55 -26.60
C GLY A 10 -19.66 -13.19 -27.24
N GLY A 11 -18.66 -12.33 -27.36
CA GLY A 11 -18.76 -11.05 -28.06
C GLY A 11 -17.40 -10.67 -28.66
N SER A 12 -17.34 -10.72 -30.00
CA SER A 12 -16.27 -10.30 -30.92
C SER A 12 -14.84 -10.22 -30.37
N ALA A 13 -14.06 -11.26 -30.70
CA ALA A 13 -12.62 -11.23 -30.66
C ALA A 13 -12.09 -10.24 -31.72
N ASP A 14 -11.76 -9.03 -31.27
CA ASP A 14 -10.94 -8.12 -32.04
C ASP A 14 -9.51 -8.67 -32.10
N SER A 15 -9.03 -8.85 -33.32
CA SER A 15 -7.81 -9.58 -33.69
C SER A 15 -6.54 -8.76 -33.42
N SER A 16 -6.27 -8.47 -32.15
CA SER A 16 -4.94 -8.05 -31.68
C SER A 16 -4.55 -8.89 -30.48
N GLY A 17 -3.83 -9.98 -30.73
CA GLY A 17 -3.36 -10.91 -29.71
C GLY A 17 -2.68 -10.21 -28.55
N GLY A 18 -3.33 -10.22 -27.38
CA GLY A 18 -2.72 -9.83 -26.11
C GLY A 18 -1.50 -10.70 -25.86
N LYS A 19 -0.31 -10.12 -26.05
CA LYS A 19 0.98 -10.82 -25.96
C LYS A 19 1.08 -11.58 -24.63
N LYS A 20 1.52 -12.85 -24.73
CA LYS A 20 1.82 -13.82 -23.66
C LYS A 20 2.82 -13.35 -22.57
N GLU A 21 3.17 -12.07 -22.46
CA GLU A 21 4.17 -11.56 -21.49
C GLU A 21 3.79 -10.22 -20.85
N THR A 22 2.61 -10.10 -20.24
CA THR A 22 2.23 -8.89 -19.49
C THR A 22 2.92 -8.79 -18.11
N TRP A 23 3.33 -9.91 -17.52
CA TRP A 23 3.95 -9.93 -16.19
C TRP A 23 5.48 -9.95 -16.27
N LYS A 24 6.13 -8.86 -15.84
CA LYS A 24 7.59 -8.76 -15.76
C LYS A 24 8.10 -9.30 -14.42
N PHE A 25 8.71 -10.49 -14.43
CA PHE A 25 9.32 -11.10 -13.24
C PHE A 25 10.78 -10.68 -13.00
N ARG A 26 11.43 -10.08 -14.01
CA ARG A 26 12.83 -9.65 -13.93
C ARG A 26 13.02 -8.63 -12.81
N GLY A 27 14.00 -8.89 -11.93
CA GLY A 27 14.32 -8.00 -10.80
C GLY A 27 13.40 -8.15 -9.58
N LEU A 28 12.42 -9.05 -9.61
CA LEU A 28 11.59 -9.38 -8.45
C LEU A 28 12.16 -10.58 -7.71
N ARG A 29 12.17 -10.51 -6.38
CA ARG A 29 12.40 -11.70 -5.55
C ARG A 29 11.20 -12.64 -5.69
N PRO A 30 11.37 -13.97 -5.71
CA PRO A 30 10.27 -14.93 -5.86
C PRO A 30 9.09 -14.72 -4.90
N TYR A 31 9.36 -14.32 -3.66
CA TYR A 31 8.31 -14.04 -2.66
C TYR A 31 7.45 -12.80 -2.98
N ASN A 32 7.96 -11.91 -3.82
CA ASN A 32 7.29 -10.70 -4.29
C ASN A 32 6.67 -10.88 -5.68
N PHE A 33 6.63 -12.11 -6.21
CA PHE A 33 6.03 -12.35 -7.51
C PHE A 33 4.55 -11.97 -7.52
N PRO A 34 4.07 -11.45 -8.66
CA PRO A 34 2.70 -10.97 -8.73
C PRO A 34 1.64 -12.02 -8.42
N TYR A 35 1.88 -13.30 -8.77
CA TYR A 35 0.98 -14.40 -8.39
C TYR A 35 0.73 -14.47 -6.89
N ARG A 36 1.79 -14.37 -6.07
CA ARG A 36 1.68 -14.38 -4.61
C ARG A 36 0.95 -13.14 -4.08
N ARG A 37 1.17 -11.97 -4.70
CA ARG A 37 0.47 -10.73 -4.34
C ARG A 37 -1.02 -10.82 -4.65
N LEU A 38 -1.38 -11.39 -5.80
CA LEU A 38 -2.78 -11.61 -6.17
C LEU A 38 -3.45 -12.63 -5.25
N ALA A 39 -2.75 -13.71 -4.90
CA ALA A 39 -3.21 -14.68 -3.92
C ALA A 39 -3.46 -14.03 -2.54
N ALA A 40 -2.53 -13.21 -2.07
CA ALA A 40 -2.67 -12.45 -0.83
C ALA A 40 -3.91 -11.53 -0.86
N ALA A 41 -4.10 -10.79 -1.95
CA ALA A 41 -5.25 -9.91 -2.12
C ALA A 41 -6.57 -10.71 -2.14
N SER A 42 -6.59 -11.84 -2.85
CA SER A 42 -7.76 -12.73 -2.93
C SER A 42 -8.13 -13.27 -1.55
N LEU A 43 -7.15 -13.65 -0.72
CA LEU A 43 -7.38 -14.10 0.66
C LEU A 43 -7.94 -13.01 1.57
N ILE A 44 -7.38 -11.79 1.48
CA ILE A 44 -7.91 -10.64 2.23
C ILE A 44 -9.37 -10.41 1.82
N ILE A 45 -9.63 -10.35 0.52
CA ILE A 45 -10.97 -10.11 -0.01
C ILE A 45 -11.91 -11.21 0.47
N SER A 46 -11.60 -12.50 0.24
CA SER A 46 -12.47 -13.60 0.67
C SER A 46 -12.74 -13.60 2.17
N ARG A 47 -11.83 -13.09 3.00
CA ARG A 47 -12.02 -13.02 4.46
C ARG A 47 -12.95 -11.88 4.88
N TYR A 48 -12.94 -10.76 4.16
CA TYR A 48 -13.62 -9.53 4.59
C TYR A 48 -14.70 -9.02 3.61
N ILE A 49 -14.97 -9.72 2.51
CA ILE A 49 -15.94 -9.34 1.48
C ILE A 49 -17.40 -9.51 1.93
N ASP A 50 -17.68 -10.43 2.84
CA ASP A 50 -19.05 -10.74 3.23
C ASP A 50 -19.63 -9.70 4.20
N GLY A 51 -20.87 -9.27 3.91
CA GLY A 51 -21.64 -8.32 4.72
C GLY A 51 -20.91 -7.00 4.90
N ASN A 52 -20.37 -6.79 6.10
CA ASN A 52 -19.67 -5.57 6.51
C ASN A 52 -18.26 -5.86 7.06
N GLY A 53 -17.61 -6.95 6.62
CA GLY A 53 -16.32 -7.40 7.17
C GLY A 53 -15.23 -6.33 7.13
N PHE A 54 -15.01 -5.74 5.95
CA PHE A 54 -14.02 -4.66 5.80
C PHE A 54 -14.41 -3.39 6.57
N GLU A 55 -15.69 -2.99 6.55
CA GLU A 55 -16.14 -1.81 7.28
C GLU A 55 -15.96 -1.96 8.79
N LYS A 56 -16.30 -3.13 9.36
CA LYS A 56 -16.07 -3.43 10.77
C LYS A 56 -14.59 -3.40 11.13
N LEU A 57 -13.74 -3.95 10.25
CA LEU A 57 -12.29 -3.92 10.45
C LEU A 57 -11.74 -2.49 10.43
N LEU A 58 -12.23 -1.66 9.51
CA LEU A 58 -11.88 -0.23 9.45
C LEU A 58 -12.39 0.53 10.68
N GLN A 59 -13.64 0.31 11.10
CA GLN A 59 -14.22 0.96 12.28
C GLN A 59 -13.41 0.61 13.55
N ASN A 60 -13.13 -0.68 13.76
CA ASN A 60 -12.30 -1.13 14.88
C ASN A 60 -10.88 -0.56 14.84
N PHE A 61 -10.31 -0.33 13.65
CA PHE A 61 -9.05 0.40 13.51
C PHE A 61 -9.19 1.85 13.99
N VAL A 62 -10.22 2.57 13.52
CA VAL A 62 -10.49 3.96 13.89
C VAL A 62 -10.70 4.09 15.40
N ASP A 63 -11.65 3.34 15.96
CA ASP A 63 -12.02 3.39 17.38
C ASP A 63 -10.79 3.18 18.27
N LYS A 64 -10.03 2.10 18.02
CA LYS A 64 -8.81 1.82 18.80
C LYS A 64 -7.75 2.90 18.68
N VAL A 65 -7.64 3.57 17.53
CA VAL A 65 -6.67 4.67 17.40
C VAL A 65 -7.15 5.89 18.19
N LEU A 66 -8.45 6.23 18.11
CA LEU A 66 -9.04 7.34 18.85
C LEU A 66 -8.96 7.13 20.37
N ASP A 67 -9.20 5.90 20.83
CA ASP A 67 -9.12 5.52 22.24
C ASP A 67 -7.66 5.36 22.74
N GLY A 68 -6.66 5.47 21.86
CA GLY A 68 -5.24 5.30 22.21
C GLY A 68 -4.82 3.85 22.47
N GLU A 69 -5.69 2.88 22.21
CA GLU A 69 -5.49 1.46 22.46
C GLU A 69 -4.81 0.72 21.29
N PHE A 70 -4.75 1.31 20.11
CA PHE A 70 -4.23 0.65 18.92
C PHE A 70 -2.76 0.27 19.08
N LYS A 71 -2.47 -1.03 18.98
CA LYS A 71 -1.11 -1.58 18.96
C LYS A 71 -0.81 -2.19 17.60
N LEU A 72 0.10 -1.58 16.84
CA LEU A 72 0.49 -2.04 15.51
C LEU A 72 0.92 -3.51 15.48
N LYS A 73 1.77 -3.93 16.43
CA LYS A 73 2.27 -5.32 16.49
C LYS A 73 1.11 -6.32 16.66
N LYS A 74 0.14 -6.01 17.53
CA LYS A 74 -1.04 -6.85 17.76
C LYS A 74 -1.89 -6.95 16.48
N PHE A 75 -2.21 -5.81 15.87
CA PHE A 75 -2.95 -5.78 14.60
C PHE A 75 -2.25 -6.58 13.50
N VAL A 76 -0.92 -6.45 13.36
CA VAL A 76 -0.15 -7.19 12.35
C VAL A 76 -0.23 -8.70 12.57
N GLU A 77 -0.12 -9.18 13.81
CA GLU A 77 -0.20 -10.61 14.10
C GLU A 77 -1.62 -11.16 13.94
N GLU A 78 -2.65 -10.41 14.36
CA GLU A 78 -4.06 -10.75 14.13
C GLU A 78 -4.37 -10.82 12.62
N PHE A 79 -3.99 -9.79 11.86
CA PHE A 79 -4.22 -9.73 10.42
C PHE A 79 -3.48 -10.84 9.66
N LYS A 80 -2.24 -11.19 10.07
CA LYS A 80 -1.54 -12.36 9.51
C LYS A 80 -2.28 -13.66 9.81
N THR A 81 -2.75 -13.83 11.04
CA THR A 81 -3.47 -15.03 11.47
C THR A 81 -4.75 -15.20 10.67
N ASP A 82 -5.54 -14.12 10.55
CA ASP A 82 -6.78 -14.11 9.78
C ASP A 82 -6.58 -14.43 8.30
N THR A 83 -5.43 -14.03 7.73
CA THR A 83 -5.07 -14.23 6.32
C THR A 83 -4.16 -15.43 6.08
N THR A 84 -3.99 -16.30 7.09
CA THR A 84 -3.23 -17.55 6.96
C THR A 84 -4.15 -18.72 6.62
N ASP A 85 -3.80 -19.44 5.56
CA ASP A 85 -4.41 -20.70 5.18
C ASP A 85 -3.30 -21.69 4.80
N LEU A 86 -3.01 -22.64 5.71
CA LEU A 86 -1.95 -23.63 5.51
C LEU A 86 -2.30 -24.70 4.47
N ASN A 87 -3.57 -24.79 4.05
CA ASN A 87 -3.96 -25.66 2.95
C ASN A 87 -3.82 -24.95 1.59
N ASN A 88 -3.58 -23.64 1.59
CA ASN A 88 -3.49 -22.85 0.38
C ASN A 88 -2.19 -23.11 -0.40
N PHE A 89 -2.35 -23.40 -1.70
CA PHE A 89 -1.28 -23.62 -2.66
C PHE A 89 -0.16 -22.56 -2.60
N TRP A 90 -0.55 -21.29 -2.47
CA TRP A 90 0.37 -20.17 -2.55
C TRP A 90 1.26 -20.02 -1.32
N PHE A 91 0.96 -20.65 -0.18
CA PHE A 91 1.89 -20.66 0.95
C PHE A 91 3.14 -21.51 0.67
N TYR A 92 3.09 -22.43 -0.29
CA TYR A 92 4.19 -23.36 -0.57
C TYR A 92 4.86 -23.14 -1.93
N LYS A 93 4.37 -22.20 -2.75
CA LYS A 93 4.84 -22.01 -4.14
C LYS A 93 4.89 -20.53 -4.52
N THR A 94 5.75 -20.19 -5.46
CA THR A 94 5.90 -18.82 -6.00
C THR A 94 5.29 -18.65 -7.38
N THR A 95 5.14 -19.76 -8.10
CA THR A 95 4.48 -19.88 -9.42
C THR A 95 3.75 -21.22 -9.48
N PHE A 96 2.90 -21.41 -10.50
CA PHE A 96 2.19 -22.67 -10.71
C PHE A 96 3.13 -23.89 -10.88
N VAL A 97 4.31 -23.68 -11.48
CA VAL A 97 5.29 -24.75 -11.78
C VAL A 97 6.47 -24.80 -10.82
N SER A 98 6.57 -23.87 -9.86
CA SER A 98 7.68 -23.85 -8.90
C SER A 98 7.72 -25.10 -8.02
N LYS A 99 8.93 -25.50 -7.62
CA LYS A 99 9.12 -26.52 -6.57
C LYS A 99 8.42 -26.08 -5.29
N LYS A 100 7.78 -27.05 -4.61
CA LYS A 100 7.11 -26.82 -3.33
C LYS A 100 8.18 -26.51 -2.26
N PHE A 101 7.93 -25.52 -1.42
CA PHE A 101 8.73 -25.27 -0.22
C PHE A 101 8.52 -26.38 0.81
N SER A 102 9.56 -26.67 1.60
CA SER A 102 9.48 -27.61 2.73
C SER A 102 8.65 -27.07 3.90
N LYS A 103 8.54 -25.74 4.02
CA LYS A 103 7.75 -25.04 5.04
C LYS A 103 6.87 -23.96 4.38
N PRO A 104 5.69 -23.66 4.95
CA PRO A 104 4.85 -22.57 4.45
C PRO A 104 5.58 -21.23 4.59
N VAL A 105 5.45 -20.38 3.58
CA VAL A 105 5.97 -19.02 3.54
C VAL A 105 4.79 -18.06 3.45
N ALA A 106 4.69 -17.15 4.43
CA ALA A 106 3.63 -16.17 4.50
C ALA A 106 3.48 -15.37 3.20
N LEU A 107 2.24 -15.09 2.82
CA LEU A 107 1.91 -14.25 1.67
C LEU A 107 2.02 -12.75 2.00
N LEU A 108 1.86 -12.40 3.28
CA LEU A 108 1.93 -11.04 3.79
C LEU A 108 2.94 -10.96 4.95
N GLY A 109 3.90 -10.06 4.81
CA GLY A 109 4.82 -9.68 5.89
C GLY A 109 4.30 -8.45 6.65
N GLY A 110 4.88 -8.19 7.83
CA GLY A 110 4.48 -7.06 8.68
C GLY A 110 4.59 -5.69 7.99
N GLU A 111 5.68 -5.46 7.26
CA GLU A 111 5.87 -4.25 6.45
C GLU A 111 4.76 -4.07 5.40
N ARG A 112 4.33 -5.15 4.75
CA ARG A 112 3.25 -5.08 3.75
C ARG A 112 1.90 -4.73 4.38
N ILE A 113 1.65 -5.25 5.59
CA ILE A 113 0.44 -4.94 6.34
C ILE A 113 0.45 -3.48 6.79
N LEU A 114 1.58 -2.95 7.26
CA LEU A 114 1.71 -1.53 7.57
C LEU A 114 1.48 -0.65 6.33
N LEU A 115 1.98 -1.05 5.16
CA LEU A 115 1.68 -0.35 3.91
C LEU A 115 0.20 -0.37 3.53
N ILE A 116 -0.52 -1.46 3.81
CA ILE A 116 -1.98 -1.53 3.62
C ILE A 116 -2.68 -0.57 4.59
N LEU A 117 -2.28 -0.54 5.86
CA LEU A 117 -2.81 0.41 6.83
C LEU A 117 -2.62 1.87 6.35
N ILE A 118 -1.41 2.23 5.93
CA ILE A 118 -1.10 3.61 5.53
C ILE A 118 -1.75 4.00 4.21
N ASN A 119 -1.80 3.11 3.21
CA ASN A 119 -2.29 3.46 1.87
C ASN A 119 -3.79 3.18 1.67
N THR A 120 -4.45 2.48 2.60
CA THR A 120 -5.87 2.11 2.47
C THR A 120 -6.67 2.49 3.70
N PHE A 121 -6.24 2.08 4.90
CA PHE A 121 -7.02 2.36 6.12
C PHE A 121 -6.94 3.84 6.51
N LEU A 122 -5.75 4.45 6.46
CA LEU A 122 -5.56 5.84 6.87
C LEU A 122 -6.39 6.81 6.01
N PRO A 123 -6.37 6.77 4.66
CA PRO A 123 -7.25 7.62 3.84
C PRO A 123 -8.73 7.35 4.09
N ALA A 124 -9.13 6.08 4.26
CA ALA A 124 -10.52 5.73 4.54
C ALA A 124 -10.98 6.23 5.93
N ALA A 125 -10.11 6.16 6.94
CA ALA A 125 -10.34 6.69 8.27
C ALA A 125 -10.53 8.21 8.23
N ILE A 126 -9.61 8.93 7.55
CA ILE A 126 -9.72 10.38 7.37
C ILE A 126 -11.04 10.73 6.67
N ALA A 127 -11.40 10.05 5.58
CA ALA A 127 -12.65 10.28 4.87
C ALA A 127 -13.90 10.01 5.73
N LYS A 128 -13.83 9.02 6.64
CA LYS A 128 -14.93 8.70 7.56
C LYS A 128 -15.11 9.74 8.66
N ILE A 129 -14.01 10.29 9.18
CA ILE A 129 -14.00 11.34 10.22
C ILE A 129 -14.34 12.72 9.62
N ASN A 130 -13.96 12.98 8.37
CA ASN A 130 -14.11 14.28 7.70
C ASN A 130 -15.58 14.65 7.33
N LYS A 131 -16.57 14.10 8.03
CA LYS A 131 -17.93 14.64 8.06
C LYS A 131 -17.93 15.81 9.05
N THR A 132 -17.47 16.97 8.58
CA THR A 132 -17.62 18.32 9.18
C THR A 132 -17.68 18.34 10.72
N GLU A 133 -16.55 18.68 11.37
CA GLU A 133 -16.36 19.20 12.75
C GLU A 133 -15.45 18.41 13.72
N ASP A 134 -14.95 17.21 13.38
CA ASP A 134 -14.11 16.43 14.30
C ASP A 134 -12.58 16.59 14.11
N ASP A 135 -12.11 17.83 14.31
CA ASP A 135 -10.68 18.18 14.25
C ASP A 135 -9.84 17.44 15.30
N ALA A 136 -10.44 17.10 16.45
CA ALA A 136 -9.77 16.38 17.52
C ALA A 136 -9.42 14.94 17.10
N SER A 137 -10.38 14.21 16.52
CA SER A 137 -10.13 12.86 16.02
C SER A 137 -9.16 12.84 14.84
N LEU A 138 -9.24 13.80 13.91
CA LEU A 138 -8.26 13.94 12.83
C LEU A 138 -6.85 14.14 13.39
N LYS A 139 -6.69 15.01 14.40
CA LYS A 139 -5.41 15.22 15.06
C LYS A 139 -4.87 13.92 15.65
N ILE A 140 -5.69 13.12 16.33
CA ILE A 140 -5.28 11.83 16.91
C ILE A 140 -4.81 10.85 15.82
N ILE A 141 -5.55 10.74 14.72
CA ILE A 141 -5.19 9.87 13.58
C ILE A 141 -3.85 10.31 12.96
N TYR A 142 -3.64 11.61 12.77
CA TYR A 142 -2.35 12.11 12.27
C TYR A 142 -1.23 11.85 13.27
N GLN A 143 -1.45 12.03 14.57
CA GLN A 143 -0.47 11.70 15.61
C GLN A 143 -0.13 10.21 15.64
N TRP A 144 -1.09 9.33 15.38
CA TRP A 144 -0.83 7.92 15.19
C TRP A 144 0.06 7.69 13.96
N TRP A 145 -0.26 8.30 12.82
CA TRP A 145 0.54 8.15 11.59
C TRP A 145 1.99 8.62 11.77
N LEU A 146 2.22 9.70 12.53
CA LEU A 146 3.55 10.21 12.86
C LEU A 146 4.44 9.20 13.58
N LYS A 147 3.85 8.28 14.36
CA LYS A 147 4.56 7.30 15.20
C LYS A 147 4.86 5.98 14.48
N GLN A 148 4.45 5.82 13.21
CA GLN A 148 4.65 4.56 12.50
C GLN A 148 6.14 4.33 12.17
N PRO A 149 6.62 3.08 12.22
CA PRO A 149 8.02 2.77 12.04
C PRO A 149 8.48 3.06 10.61
N ALA A 150 9.80 3.18 10.45
CA ALA A 150 10.45 3.24 9.15
C ALA A 150 10.21 1.95 8.35
N LEU A 151 10.10 2.10 7.03
CA LEU A 151 9.96 1.02 6.07
C LEU A 151 11.12 0.98 5.09
N SER A 152 11.21 -0.10 4.31
CA SER A 152 12.21 -0.21 3.26
C SER A 152 12.11 0.97 2.29
N THR A 153 13.27 1.56 2.00
CA THR A 153 13.28 2.82 1.26
C THR A 153 12.78 2.65 -0.17
N ASN A 154 11.69 3.35 -0.50
CA ASN A 154 11.15 3.40 -1.84
C ASN A 154 12.14 4.08 -2.80
N ARG A 155 12.36 3.49 -3.98
CA ARG A 155 13.30 4.02 -4.98
C ARG A 155 12.92 5.43 -5.44
N THR A 156 11.64 5.70 -5.66
CA THR A 156 11.13 7.02 -6.06
C THR A 156 11.34 8.03 -4.95
N ALA A 157 11.02 7.68 -3.70
CA ALA A 157 11.29 8.54 -2.55
C ALA A 157 12.79 8.86 -2.45
N ARG A 158 13.67 7.86 -2.58
CA ARG A 158 15.13 8.05 -2.52
C ARG A 158 15.63 9.00 -3.61
N ILE A 159 15.23 8.78 -4.86
CA ILE A 159 15.64 9.65 -5.99
C ILE A 159 15.15 11.07 -5.76
N THR A 160 13.92 11.24 -5.30
CA THR A 160 13.32 12.56 -5.07
C THR A 160 14.00 13.28 -3.93
N SER A 161 14.33 12.56 -2.84
CA SER A 161 15.13 13.10 -1.74
C SER A 161 16.45 13.71 -2.21
N TRP A 162 17.20 12.98 -3.04
CA TRP A 162 18.44 13.49 -3.62
C TRP A 162 18.22 14.69 -4.54
N ARG A 163 17.16 14.69 -5.36
CA ARG A 163 16.82 15.83 -6.23
C ARG A 163 16.41 17.08 -5.46
N CYS A 164 15.78 16.91 -4.30
CA CYS A 164 15.39 18.00 -3.41
C CYS A 164 16.52 18.43 -2.47
N GLY A 165 17.70 17.80 -2.51
CA GLY A 165 18.83 18.13 -1.63
C GLY A 165 18.72 17.58 -0.20
N PHE A 166 17.71 16.76 0.12
CA PHE A 166 17.55 16.15 1.45
C PHE A 166 18.50 14.97 1.70
N GLY A 167 19.11 14.41 0.66
CA GLY A 167 20.13 13.38 0.78
C GLY A 167 19.57 11.98 1.10
N ASN A 168 20.30 11.22 1.93
CA ASN A 168 19.95 9.84 2.25
C ASN A 168 18.78 9.75 3.25
N ILE A 169 17.75 9.00 2.86
CA ILE A 169 16.52 8.77 3.66
C ILE A 169 16.39 7.34 4.17
N SER A 170 17.49 6.60 4.22
CA SER A 170 17.50 5.26 4.83
C SER A 170 17.03 5.35 6.28
N GLY A 171 16.08 4.48 6.66
CA GLY A 171 15.52 4.48 8.02
C GLY A 171 14.51 5.60 8.30
N GLN A 172 14.08 6.36 7.28
CA GLN A 172 13.03 7.35 7.46
C GLN A 172 11.63 6.73 7.50
N SER A 173 10.75 7.38 8.26
CA SER A 173 9.34 6.98 8.39
C SER A 173 8.64 6.90 7.04
N GLU A 174 7.63 6.03 6.95
CA GLU A 174 6.83 5.92 5.73
C GLU A 174 6.16 7.25 5.36
N ARG A 175 5.78 8.08 6.35
CA ARG A 175 5.24 9.42 6.10
C ARG A 175 6.18 10.30 5.28
N ILE A 176 7.46 10.35 5.63
CA ILE A 176 8.46 11.13 4.89
C ILE A 176 8.57 10.58 3.46
N GLN A 177 8.59 9.26 3.32
CA GLN A 177 8.67 8.62 2.01
C GLN A 177 7.44 8.93 1.15
N GLN A 178 6.23 8.93 1.71
CA GLN A 178 5.00 9.32 1.04
C GLN A 178 5.01 10.79 0.60
N GLY A 179 5.50 11.70 1.45
CA GLY A 179 5.70 13.10 1.07
C GLY A 179 6.63 13.26 -0.13
N LEU A 180 7.76 12.53 -0.14
CA LEU A 180 8.70 12.54 -1.26
C LEU A 180 8.11 11.90 -2.53
N ILE A 181 7.29 10.86 -2.40
CA ILE A 181 6.57 10.28 -3.54
C ILE A 181 5.55 11.29 -4.09
N GLN A 182 4.90 12.06 -3.22
CA GLN A 182 3.96 13.10 -3.64
C GLN A 182 4.66 14.23 -4.38
N ILE A 183 5.78 14.74 -3.85
CA ILE A 183 6.64 15.72 -4.54
C ILE A 183 7.07 15.20 -5.91
N PHE A 184 7.44 13.92 -6.01
CA PHE A 184 7.78 13.32 -7.29
C PHE A 184 6.64 13.40 -8.30
N ARG A 185 5.42 13.03 -7.88
CA ARG A 185 4.24 13.04 -8.75
C ARG A 185 3.87 14.44 -9.21
N ASP A 186 3.92 15.40 -8.29
CA ASP A 186 3.48 16.77 -8.55
C ASP A 186 4.48 17.54 -9.40
N PHE A 187 5.78 17.26 -9.27
CA PHE A 187 6.83 18.09 -9.88
C PHE A 187 7.80 17.32 -10.80
N CYS A 188 8.08 16.05 -10.55
CA CYS A 188 9.18 15.33 -11.22
C CYS A 188 8.74 14.37 -12.33
N ASP A 189 7.52 13.83 -12.28
CA ASP A 189 7.11 12.73 -13.17
C ASP A 189 6.86 13.22 -14.60
N THR A 190 6.22 14.38 -14.73
CA THR A 190 5.87 15.02 -16.01
C THR A 190 7.02 15.85 -16.60
N LYS A 191 7.95 16.32 -15.77
CA LYS A 191 9.01 17.28 -16.11
C LYS A 191 10.39 16.75 -15.76
N LYS A 192 10.84 15.72 -16.48
CA LYS A 192 12.12 15.06 -16.23
C LYS A 192 13.29 15.98 -16.62
N GLY A 193 14.14 16.30 -15.65
CA GLY A 193 15.43 16.97 -15.91
C GLY A 193 15.40 18.49 -15.94
N VAL A 194 14.27 19.13 -15.64
CA VAL A 194 14.14 20.60 -15.58
C VAL A 194 14.10 21.10 -14.13
N CYS A 195 15.02 20.60 -13.29
CA CYS A 195 15.06 20.96 -11.88
C CYS A 195 15.30 22.47 -11.66
N THR A 196 15.99 23.13 -12.59
CA THR A 196 16.24 24.58 -12.60
C THR A 196 14.97 25.42 -12.74
N ASP A 197 13.97 24.90 -13.48
CA ASP A 197 12.70 25.58 -13.74
C ASP A 197 11.55 24.93 -12.95
N CYS A 198 11.88 24.20 -11.89
CA CYS A 198 10.92 23.45 -11.09
C CYS A 198 10.20 24.38 -10.11
N SER A 199 8.87 24.48 -10.24
CA SER A 199 8.03 25.28 -9.33
C SER A 199 8.00 24.78 -7.89
N PHE A 200 8.55 23.60 -7.60
CA PHE A 200 8.74 23.15 -6.22
C PHE A 200 9.66 24.10 -5.44
N GLN A 201 10.71 24.63 -6.08
CA GLN A 201 11.65 25.54 -5.43
C GLN A 201 10.96 26.84 -5.00
N SER A 202 10.06 27.38 -5.84
CA SER A 202 9.33 28.61 -5.53
C SER A 202 8.41 28.50 -4.31
N ILE A 203 8.04 27.28 -3.87
CA ILE A 203 7.24 27.09 -2.65
C ILE A 203 8.03 27.49 -1.39
N PHE A 204 9.36 27.33 -1.41
CA PHE A 204 10.24 27.67 -0.29
C PHE A 204 10.77 29.11 -0.37
N ILE A 205 10.70 29.74 -1.53
CA ILE A 205 11.08 31.15 -1.76
C ILE A 205 9.85 32.04 -1.56
N MET A 206 9.08 31.83 -0.50
CA MET A 206 8.10 32.83 -0.09
C MET A 206 8.84 34.01 0.57
N PRO A 207 8.53 35.27 0.20
CA PRO A 207 9.03 36.43 0.92
C PRO A 207 8.56 36.29 2.38
N THR A 208 9.46 36.56 3.32
CA THR A 208 9.27 36.46 4.78
C THR A 208 8.22 37.44 5.35
N GLY A 209 7.27 37.95 4.56
CA GLY A 209 6.42 39.09 4.91
C GLY A 209 4.90 38.90 4.80
N THR A 210 4.36 37.69 4.64
CA THR A 210 2.88 37.52 4.49
C THR A 210 2.22 36.46 5.37
N PHE A 211 2.87 36.05 6.46
CA PHE A 211 2.21 35.24 7.49
C PHE A 211 2.57 35.73 8.89
N PHE A 212 1.92 36.83 9.30
CA PHE A 212 1.48 37.12 10.67
C PHE A 212 0.26 38.04 10.60
#